data_AF-A0A3Q3A986-F1
#
_entry.id   AF-A0A3Q3A986-F1
#
_cell.length_a   1.000
_cell.length_b   1.000
_cell.length_c   1.000
_cell.angle_alpha   90.00
_cell.angle_beta   90.00
_cell.angle_gamma   90.00
#
_symmetry.space_group_name_H-M   'P 1'
#
loop_
_entity.id
_entity.type
_entity.pdbx_description
1 polymer ?
#
loop_
_entity_poly.entity_id
_entity_poly.type
_entity_poly.pdbx_seq_one_letter_code
_entity_poly.pdbx_strand_id
1 'polypeptide(L)'
;MSDEEVVVEEGIPSSQNPLVSVTFQRDSRRKEKYLEAEPKALGITQIGLGLYKIIGVGVLLAKGQGEPSLDITLIVLSLLVVIAGYVAVSAQNLHLPKLRACLGMQIVSCVACIVNMIFTLVKLGNSVHGCWVYTYDSGENNKSKYAEMCHQLEKMHAHFFAGGVLIQAALLAISVTLAAYCCKVVNCCGPAPKMPMITVQTPQRAETNQLNVQD
;
A
#
# COMPACT_ATOMS: atom_id res chain seq x y z
N MET A 1 -6.51 7.11 33.70
CA MET A 1 -6.20 8.40 34.32
C MET A 1 -5.38 9.16 33.31
N SER A 2 -6.06 9.84 32.38
CA SER A 2 -6.45 11.27 32.46
C SER A 2 -5.18 12.13 32.32
N ASP A 3 -5.06 13.04 31.36
CA ASP A 3 -5.97 14.16 31.14
C ASP A 3 -6.06 14.63 29.67
N GLU A 4 -7.25 15.14 29.35
CA GLU A 4 -7.59 15.96 28.18
C GLU A 4 -7.13 17.40 28.42
N GLU A 5 -6.53 18.05 27.42
CA GLU A 5 -6.44 19.52 27.38
C GLU A 5 -7.30 20.07 26.22
N VAL A 6 -8.34 20.76 26.67
CA VAL A 6 -9.30 21.57 25.92
C VAL A 6 -8.71 22.97 25.75
N VAL A 7 -8.65 23.49 24.53
CA VAL A 7 -8.44 24.92 24.28
C VAL A 7 -9.77 25.53 23.84
N VAL A 8 -10.25 26.44 24.67
CA VAL A 8 -11.47 27.24 24.57
C VAL A 8 -11.13 28.60 23.94
N GLU A 9 -11.92 29.06 22.98
CA GLU A 9 -12.13 30.51 22.78
C GLU A 9 -13.63 30.82 22.91
N GLU A 10 -13.96 31.55 23.99
CA GLU A 10 -15.17 32.36 24.19
C GLU A 10 -15.07 33.63 23.32
N GLY A 11 -16.10 34.25 22.75
CA GLY A 11 -17.55 34.06 22.74
C GLY A 11 -18.19 35.25 22.00
N ILE A 12 -19.49 35.17 21.65
CA ILE A 12 -20.50 36.25 21.55
C ILE A 12 -21.88 35.56 21.47
N PRO A 13 -22.93 36.05 22.17
CA PRO A 13 -24.14 35.28 22.44
C PRO A 13 -25.23 35.54 21.39
N SER A 14 -25.94 34.49 21.00
CA SER A 14 -27.25 34.63 20.36
C SER A 14 -28.06 33.35 20.61
N SER A 15 -29.14 33.54 21.34
CA SER A 15 -30.21 32.59 21.65
C SER A 15 -30.69 31.84 20.41
N GLN A 16 -30.28 30.59 20.22
CA GLN A 16 -31.04 29.61 19.43
C GLN A 16 -30.81 28.24 20.03
N ASN A 17 -31.86 27.68 20.65
CA ASN A 17 -31.90 26.28 21.05
C ASN A 17 -31.47 25.41 19.85
N PRO A 18 -30.33 24.69 19.89
CA PRO A 18 -29.97 23.84 18.78
C PRO A 18 -30.75 22.53 18.96
N LEU A 19 -31.98 22.50 18.44
CA LEU A 19 -32.86 21.33 18.46
C LEU A 19 -32.40 20.19 17.53
N VAL A 20 -31.15 20.22 17.07
CA VAL A 20 -30.60 19.28 16.08
C VAL A 20 -29.15 18.96 16.45
N SER A 21 -28.94 17.85 17.17
CA SER A 21 -27.62 17.27 17.31
C SER A 21 -27.37 16.30 16.15
N VAL A 22 -26.42 16.65 15.28
CA VAL A 22 -26.02 15.81 14.14
C VAL A 22 -25.03 14.78 14.65
N THR A 23 -25.50 13.56 14.91
CA THR A 23 -24.61 12.43 15.24
C THR A 23 -24.24 11.69 13.96
N PHE A 24 -22.98 11.81 13.57
CA PHE A 24 -22.39 10.98 12.51
C PHE A 24 -22.23 9.56 13.03
N GLN A 25 -23.18 8.67 12.71
CA GLN A 25 -23.07 7.28 13.12
C GLN A 25 -22.01 6.57 12.26
N ARG A 26 -20.81 6.45 12.82
CA ARG A 26 -19.70 5.66 12.28
C ARG A 26 -20.09 4.18 12.34
N ASP A 27 -20.46 3.62 11.20
CA ASP A 27 -21.00 2.25 11.11
C ASP A 27 -19.93 1.18 11.45
N SER A 28 -19.97 0.67 12.68
CA SER A 28 -19.00 -0.29 13.22
C SER A 28 -18.98 -1.63 12.47
N ARG A 29 -20.12 -2.08 11.92
CA ARG A 29 -20.21 -3.37 11.19
C ARG A 29 -19.39 -3.40 9.90
N ARG A 30 -19.09 -2.24 9.32
CA ARG A 30 -18.28 -2.15 8.09
C ARG A 30 -16.78 -2.29 8.36
N LYS A 31 -16.33 -2.03 9.60
CA LYS A 31 -14.94 -2.26 10.03
C LYS A 31 -14.65 -3.75 10.11
N GLU A 32 -15.59 -4.55 10.60
CA GLU A 32 -15.49 -6.02 10.64
C GLU A 32 -15.26 -6.61 9.26
N LYS A 33 -16.05 -6.21 8.24
CA LYS A 33 -15.86 -6.67 6.85
C LYS A 33 -14.51 -6.29 6.23
N TYR A 34 -13.82 -5.28 6.76
CA TYR A 34 -12.49 -4.85 6.31
C TYR A 34 -11.37 -5.60 7.05
N LEU A 35 -11.57 -5.89 8.33
CA LEU A 35 -10.72 -6.78 9.12
C LEU A 35 -10.79 -8.23 8.62
N GLU A 36 -11.93 -8.63 8.08
CA GLU A 36 -12.16 -9.94 7.42
C GLU A 36 -11.29 -10.14 6.16
N ALA A 37 -10.86 -9.06 5.51
CA ALA A 37 -9.96 -9.10 4.35
C ALA A 37 -8.46 -9.15 4.72
N GLU A 38 -8.12 -9.23 6.01
CA GLU A 38 -6.76 -9.33 6.55
C GLU A 38 -5.71 -8.41 5.86
N PRO A 39 -5.93 -7.08 5.80
CA PRO A 39 -4.94 -6.15 5.24
C PRO A 39 -3.58 -6.21 5.98
N LYS A 40 -3.57 -6.74 7.21
CA LYS A 40 -2.37 -7.06 7.98
C LYS A 40 -1.51 -8.13 7.29
N ALA A 41 -2.12 -9.24 6.90
CA ALA A 41 -1.41 -10.34 6.27
C ALA A 41 -0.83 -9.87 4.93
N LEU A 42 -1.62 -9.13 4.14
CA LEU A 42 -1.18 -8.50 2.89
C LEU A 42 0.00 -7.52 3.08
N GLY A 43 -0.01 -6.70 4.13
CA GLY A 43 1.11 -5.81 4.45
C GLY A 43 2.38 -6.57 4.83
N ILE A 44 2.25 -7.64 5.62
CA ILE A 44 3.37 -8.50 6.02
C ILE A 44 3.97 -9.23 4.81
N THR A 45 3.14 -9.75 3.91
CA THR A 45 3.62 -10.41 2.68
C THR A 45 4.31 -9.41 1.75
N GLN A 46 3.80 -8.18 1.64
CA GLN A 46 4.46 -7.09 0.90
C GLN A 46 5.88 -6.82 1.44
N ILE A 47 6.05 -6.77 2.77
CA ILE A 47 7.37 -6.60 3.42
C ILE A 47 8.27 -7.81 3.13
N GLY A 48 7.77 -9.03 3.34
CA GLY A 48 8.55 -10.26 3.16
C GLY A 48 9.07 -10.44 1.73
N LEU A 49 8.20 -10.24 0.73
CA LEU A 49 8.56 -10.31 -0.68
C LEU A 49 9.53 -9.19 -1.08
N GLY A 50 9.34 -7.97 -0.55
CA GLY A 50 10.26 -6.86 -0.77
C GLY A 50 11.67 -7.13 -0.24
N LEU A 51 11.79 -7.68 0.97
CA LEU A 51 13.07 -8.06 1.57
C LEU A 51 13.74 -9.21 0.81
N TYR A 52 12.99 -10.23 0.42
CA TYR A 52 13.51 -11.33 -0.41
C TYR A 52 14.16 -10.79 -1.68
N LYS A 53 13.53 -9.81 -2.34
CA LYS A 53 14.08 -9.19 -3.54
C LYS A 53 15.36 -8.40 -3.26
N ILE A 54 15.40 -7.61 -2.19
CA ILE A 54 16.60 -6.85 -1.80
C ILE A 54 17.78 -7.80 -1.55
N ILE A 55 17.54 -8.89 -0.81
CA ILE A 55 18.57 -9.90 -0.52
C ILE A 55 19.01 -10.58 -1.81
N GLY A 56 18.06 -10.99 -2.66
CA GLY A 56 18.35 -11.65 -3.93
C GLY A 56 19.23 -10.81 -4.86
N VAL A 57 18.86 -9.54 -5.06
CA VAL A 57 19.66 -8.61 -5.88
C VAL A 57 21.00 -8.28 -5.20
N GLY A 58 21.02 -8.12 -3.88
CA GLY A 58 22.24 -7.87 -3.11
C GLY A 58 23.27 -8.99 -3.21
N VAL A 59 22.83 -10.25 -3.22
CA VAL A 59 23.73 -11.41 -3.43
C VAL A 59 24.31 -11.40 -4.84
N LEU A 60 23.52 -11.09 -5.87
CA LEU A 60 24.02 -10.97 -7.25
C LEU A 60 25.05 -9.86 -7.40
N LEU A 61 24.82 -8.72 -6.74
CA LEU A 61 25.77 -7.61 -6.71
C LEU A 61 27.07 -7.99 -6.01
N ALA A 62 26.99 -8.67 -4.86
CA ALA A 62 28.16 -9.11 -4.10
C ALA A 62 29.01 -10.15 -4.86
N LYS A 63 28.40 -10.92 -5.77
CA LYS A 63 29.10 -11.86 -6.65
C LYS A 63 29.71 -11.20 -7.89
N GLY A 64 29.57 -9.88 -8.06
CA GLY A 64 30.12 -9.15 -9.20
C GLY A 64 29.43 -9.46 -10.53
N GLN A 65 28.24 -10.08 -10.50
CA GLN A 65 27.44 -10.41 -11.69
C GLN A 65 26.37 -9.32 -11.98
N GLY A 66 26.50 -8.18 -11.31
CA GLY A 66 25.57 -7.07 -11.35
C GLY A 66 26.09 -5.87 -12.13
N GLU A 67 25.17 -5.17 -12.79
CA GLU A 67 25.39 -3.80 -13.27
C GLU A 67 25.08 -2.87 -12.09
N PRO A 68 26.08 -2.22 -11.47
CA PRO A 68 25.90 -1.53 -10.19
C PRO A 68 24.82 -0.44 -10.27
N SER A 69 24.72 0.29 -11.38
CA SER A 69 23.70 1.31 -11.59
C SER A 69 22.26 0.76 -11.56
N LEU A 70 22.03 -0.38 -12.22
CA LEU A 70 20.71 -1.03 -12.27
C LEU A 70 20.37 -1.67 -10.93
N ASP A 71 21.35 -2.30 -10.28
CA ASP A 71 21.12 -3.00 -9.01
C ASP A 71 20.85 -2.04 -7.86
N ILE A 72 21.57 -0.92 -7.78
CA ILE A 72 21.27 0.14 -6.81
C ILE A 72 19.85 0.67 -7.02
N THR A 73 19.45 0.91 -8.27
CA THR A 73 18.11 1.38 -8.61
C THR A 73 17.03 0.36 -8.19
N LEU A 74 17.23 -0.92 -8.46
CA LEU A 74 16.33 -2.00 -8.06
C LEU A 74 16.19 -2.10 -6.54
N ILE A 75 17.28 -1.93 -5.79
CA ILE A 75 17.28 -1.95 -4.32
C ILE A 75 16.48 -0.75 -3.78
N VAL A 76 16.74 0.46 -4.26
CA VAL A 76 16.04 1.68 -3.81
C VAL A 76 14.54 1.58 -4.08
N LEU A 77 14.13 1.16 -5.28
CA LEU A 77 12.72 0.98 -5.61
C LEU A 77 12.07 -0.11 -4.76
N SER A 78 12.79 -1.17 -4.40
CA SER A 78 12.28 -2.23 -3.53
C SER A 78 12.13 -1.78 -2.08
N LEU A 79 12.99 -0.87 -1.60
CA LEU A 79 12.84 -0.24 -0.29
C LEU A 79 11.54 0.57 -0.20
N LEU A 80 11.17 1.30 -1.26
CA LEU A 80 9.88 2.01 -1.30
C LEU A 80 8.68 1.06 -1.12
N VAL A 81 8.75 -0.13 -1.71
CA VAL A 81 7.71 -1.17 -1.56
C VAL A 81 7.65 -1.70 -0.12
N VAL A 82 8.81 -1.89 0.52
CA VAL A 82 8.88 -2.31 1.94
C VAL A 82 8.29 -1.23 2.86
N ILE A 83 8.61 0.05 2.62
CA ILE A 83 8.04 1.17 3.38
C ILE A 83 6.52 1.22 3.19
N ALA A 84 6.02 1.02 1.97
CA ALA A 84 4.58 0.94 1.71
C ALA A 84 3.91 -0.21 2.50
N GLY A 85 4.56 -1.38 2.57
CA GLY A 85 4.13 -2.49 3.40
C GLY A 85 4.07 -2.16 4.89
N TYR A 86 5.09 -1.47 5.44
CA TYR A 86 5.09 -1.03 6.83
C TYR A 86 3.96 -0.05 7.15
N VAL A 87 3.70 0.90 6.24
CA VAL A 87 2.58 1.84 6.38
C VAL A 87 1.24 1.11 6.32
N ALA A 88 1.11 0.09 5.46
CA ALA A 88 -0.09 -0.76 5.40
C ALA A 88 -0.34 -1.54 6.69
N VAL A 89 0.72 -2.08 7.32
CA VAL A 89 0.62 -2.72 8.64
C VAL A 89 0.17 -1.70 9.69
N SER A 90 0.74 -0.49 9.67
CA SER A 90 0.41 0.57 10.62
C SER A 90 -1.01 1.13 10.46
N ALA A 91 -1.57 1.07 9.25
CA ALA A 91 -2.90 1.57 8.90
C ALA A 91 -4.06 0.77 9.55
N GLN A 92 -3.77 -0.38 10.17
CA GLN A 92 -4.73 -1.16 10.96
C GLN A 92 -5.36 -0.38 12.11
N ASN A 93 -4.66 0.63 12.64
CA ASN A 93 -5.14 1.45 13.75
C ASN A 93 -6.23 2.47 13.37
N LEU A 94 -6.87 2.33 12.19
CA LEU A 94 -8.09 3.01 11.75
C LEU A 94 -8.13 4.55 11.89
N HIS A 95 -6.97 5.18 11.90
CA HIS A 95 -6.86 6.63 11.87
C HIS A 95 -6.94 7.11 10.41
N LEU A 96 -7.93 7.94 10.09
CA LEU A 96 -8.20 8.44 8.73
C LEU A 96 -6.97 9.05 8.03
N PRO A 97 -6.14 9.88 8.69
CA PRO A 97 -4.89 10.36 8.13
C PRO A 97 -3.93 9.25 7.71
N LYS A 98 -3.79 8.18 8.52
CA LYS A 98 -2.89 7.06 8.23
C LYS A 98 -3.35 6.27 7.00
N LEU A 99 -4.67 6.15 6.79
CA LEU A 99 -5.23 5.51 5.60
C LEU A 99 -4.96 6.31 4.32
N ARG A 100 -5.02 7.65 4.38
CA ARG A 100 -4.64 8.51 3.25
C ARG A 100 -3.14 8.40 2.92
N ALA A 101 -2.29 8.37 3.94
CA ALA A 101 -0.87 8.12 3.76
C ALA A 101 -0.60 6.73 3.14
N CYS A 102 -1.29 5.69 3.64
CA CYS A 102 -1.22 4.34 3.07
C CYS A 102 -1.61 4.32 1.59
N LEU A 103 -2.72 4.96 1.22
CA LEU A 103 -3.15 5.08 -0.17
C LEU A 103 -2.05 5.68 -1.05
N GLY A 104 -1.48 6.80 -0.64
CA GLY A 104 -0.39 7.45 -1.37
C GLY A 104 0.83 6.54 -1.55
N MET A 105 1.23 5.85 -0.47
CA MET A 105 2.36 4.92 -0.53
C MET A 105 2.09 3.69 -1.38
N GLN A 106 0.85 3.20 -1.46
CA GLN A 106 0.50 2.09 -2.34
C GLN A 106 0.55 2.48 -3.82
N ILE A 107 0.18 3.71 -4.17
CA ILE A 107 0.32 4.23 -5.54
C ILE A 107 1.80 4.32 -5.91
N VAL A 108 2.64 4.87 -5.03
CA VAL A 108 4.09 4.93 -5.22
C VAL A 108 4.68 3.52 -5.35
N SER A 109 4.23 2.58 -4.51
CA SER A 109 4.62 1.16 -4.58
C SER A 109 4.27 0.53 -5.93
N CYS A 110 3.07 0.79 -6.47
CA CYS A 110 2.67 0.30 -7.79
C CYS A 110 3.62 0.80 -8.90
N VAL A 111 3.91 2.11 -8.90
CA VAL A 111 4.84 2.71 -9.88
C VAL A 111 6.23 2.10 -9.73
N ALA A 112 6.73 1.99 -8.49
CA ALA A 112 8.01 1.35 -8.21
C ALA A 112 8.03 -0.11 -8.68
N CYS A 113 6.93 -0.86 -8.56
CA CYS A 113 6.82 -2.23 -9.03
C CYS A 113 6.91 -2.33 -10.56
N ILE A 114 6.23 -1.45 -11.29
CA ILE A 114 6.26 -1.42 -12.76
C ILE A 114 7.67 -1.09 -13.25
N VAL A 115 8.28 -0.03 -12.70
CA VAL A 115 9.64 0.38 -13.05
C VAL A 115 10.65 -0.72 -12.75
N ASN A 116 10.52 -1.38 -11.59
CA ASN A 116 11.32 -2.55 -11.24
C ASN A 116 11.18 -3.70 -12.24
N MET A 117 9.96 -4.01 -12.69
CA MET A 117 9.72 -5.05 -13.67
C MET A 117 10.42 -4.73 -15.00
N ILE A 118 10.35 -3.48 -15.46
CA ILE A 118 11.03 -3.02 -16.68
C ILE A 118 12.55 -3.20 -16.56
N PHE A 119 13.17 -2.71 -15.47
CA PHE A 119 14.61 -2.87 -15.26
C PHE A 119 15.05 -4.33 -15.16
N THR A 120 14.23 -5.17 -14.54
CA THR A 120 14.46 -6.62 -14.45
C THR A 120 14.49 -7.27 -15.83
N LEU A 121 13.57 -6.89 -16.73
CA LEU A 121 13.53 -7.38 -18.12
C LEU A 121 14.72 -6.89 -18.94
N VAL A 122 15.12 -5.62 -18.81
CA VAL A 122 16.30 -5.08 -19.50
C VAL A 122 17.57 -5.82 -19.05
N LYS A 123 17.71 -6.08 -17.74
CA LYS A 123 18.87 -6.81 -17.19
C LYS A 123 18.94 -8.24 -17.73
N LEU A 124 17.80 -8.92 -17.87
CA LEU A 124 17.73 -10.24 -18.50
C LEU A 124 18.19 -10.18 -19.97
N GLY A 125 17.68 -9.23 -20.76
CA GLY A 125 18.06 -9.07 -22.16
C GLY A 125 19.55 -8.78 -22.37
N ASN A 126 20.13 -7.88 -21.57
CA ASN A 126 21.56 -7.55 -21.64
C ASN A 126 22.45 -8.75 -21.28
N SER A 127 22.03 -9.56 -20.31
CA SER A 127 22.80 -10.74 -19.89
C SER A 127 22.86 -11.80 -21.01
N VAL A 128 21.75 -12.02 -21.71
CA VAL A 128 21.67 -12.95 -22.86
C VAL A 128 22.53 -12.45 -24.02
N HIS A 129 22.47 -11.15 -24.32
CA HIS A 129 23.23 -10.57 -25.43
C HIS A 129 24.75 -10.65 -25.21
N GLY A 130 25.24 -10.34 -24.01
CA GLY A 130 26.67 -10.43 -23.68
C GLY A 130 27.22 -11.85 -23.81
N CYS A 131 26.43 -12.85 -23.41
CA CYS A 131 26.76 -14.27 -23.53
C CYS A 131 26.87 -14.72 -24.99
N TRP A 132 25.99 -14.24 -25.86
CA TRP A 132 26.00 -14.52 -27.30
C TRP A 132 27.25 -13.94 -28.00
N VAL A 133 27.62 -12.69 -27.69
CA VAL A 133 28.79 -12.04 -28.30
C VAL A 133 30.09 -12.76 -27.91
N TYR A 134 30.26 -13.12 -26.64
CA TYR A 134 31.46 -13.80 -26.16
C TYR A 134 31.63 -15.22 -26.72
N THR A 135 30.53 -15.94 -26.97
CA THR A 135 30.58 -17.29 -27.56
C THR A 135 30.83 -17.28 -29.07
N TYR A 136 30.51 -16.17 -29.74
CA TYR A 136 30.83 -15.97 -31.15
C TYR A 136 32.30 -15.58 -31.38
N ASP A 137 32.87 -14.75 -30.50
CA ASP A 137 34.23 -14.19 -30.65
C ASP A 137 35.36 -15.12 -30.16
N SER A 138 35.06 -16.06 -29.25
CA SER A 138 36.06 -16.97 -28.69
C SER A 138 36.39 -18.13 -29.65
N GLY A 139 37.66 -18.21 -30.10
CA GLY A 139 38.17 -19.19 -31.06
C GLY A 139 37.96 -20.67 -30.68
N GLU A 140 38.13 -21.56 -31.69
CA GLU A 140 37.67 -22.96 -31.72
C GLU A 140 38.03 -23.83 -30.48
N ASN A 141 39.15 -23.58 -29.81
CA ASN A 141 39.66 -24.44 -28.74
C ASN A 141 38.96 -24.25 -27.39
N ASN A 142 38.35 -23.09 -27.17
CA ASN A 142 37.69 -22.73 -25.90
C ASN A 142 36.16 -22.63 -26.02
N LYS A 143 35.64 -22.58 -27.25
CA LYS A 143 34.22 -22.41 -27.57
C LYS A 143 33.29 -23.35 -26.78
N SER A 144 33.65 -24.62 -26.65
CA SER A 144 32.84 -25.63 -25.95
C SER A 144 32.67 -25.36 -24.44
N LYS A 145 33.77 -25.02 -23.75
CA LYS A 145 33.74 -24.80 -22.28
C LYS A 145 33.07 -23.50 -21.88
N TYR A 146 33.24 -22.44 -22.68
CA TYR A 146 32.56 -21.17 -22.46
C TYR A 146 31.08 -21.25 -22.84
N ALA A 147 30.72 -21.93 -23.93
CA ALA A 147 29.32 -22.11 -24.31
C ALA A 147 28.52 -22.87 -23.23
N GLU A 148 29.07 -23.96 -22.68
CA GLU A 148 28.41 -24.71 -21.60
C GLU A 148 28.24 -23.83 -20.34
N MET A 149 29.30 -23.14 -19.92
CA MET A 149 29.25 -22.24 -18.75
C MET A 149 28.22 -21.11 -18.96
N CYS A 150 28.15 -20.56 -20.16
CA CYS A 150 27.24 -19.47 -20.50
C CYS A 150 25.79 -19.96 -20.56
N HIS A 151 25.55 -21.16 -21.09
CA HIS A 151 24.22 -21.77 -21.11
C HIS A 151 23.71 -22.07 -19.68
N GLN A 152 24.57 -22.57 -18.79
CA GLN A 152 24.23 -22.77 -17.39
C GLN A 152 23.94 -21.46 -16.65
N LEU A 153 24.72 -20.40 -16.92
CA LEU A 153 24.50 -19.08 -16.33
C LEU A 153 23.21 -18.42 -16.84
N GLU A 154 22.93 -18.50 -18.13
CA GLU A 154 21.70 -18.00 -18.74
C GLU A 154 20.49 -18.70 -18.15
N LYS A 155 20.53 -20.02 -18.02
CA LYS A 155 19.45 -20.81 -17.40
C LYS A 155 19.21 -20.38 -15.95
N MET A 156 20.27 -20.23 -15.14
CA MET A 156 20.16 -19.76 -13.76
C MET A 156 19.57 -18.35 -13.68
N HIS A 157 20.06 -17.41 -14.50
CA HIS A 157 19.54 -16.04 -14.55
C HIS A 157 18.08 -16.00 -15.02
N ALA A 158 17.72 -16.74 -16.06
CA ALA A 158 16.36 -16.79 -16.57
C ALA A 158 15.37 -17.27 -15.50
N HIS A 159 15.70 -18.33 -14.75
CA HIS A 159 14.86 -18.80 -13.65
C HIS A 159 14.76 -17.79 -12.51
N PHE A 160 15.87 -17.17 -12.11
CA PHE A 160 15.88 -16.16 -11.05
C PHE A 160 15.07 -14.92 -11.43
N PHE A 161 15.26 -14.40 -12.65
CA PHE A 161 14.54 -13.23 -13.16
C PHE A 161 13.05 -13.54 -13.40
N ALA A 162 12.70 -14.71 -13.92
CA ALA A 162 11.31 -15.13 -14.04
C ALA A 162 10.61 -15.19 -12.68
N GLY A 163 11.28 -15.76 -11.66
CA GLY A 163 10.81 -15.72 -10.28
C GLY A 163 10.67 -14.30 -9.74
N GLY A 164 11.64 -13.43 -10.02
CA GLY A 164 11.61 -12.02 -9.66
C GLY A 164 10.44 -11.25 -10.28
N VAL A 165 10.12 -11.51 -11.55
CA VAL A 165 8.96 -10.93 -12.25
C VAL A 165 7.65 -11.39 -11.61
N LEU A 166 7.55 -12.68 -11.25
CA LEU A 166 6.38 -13.22 -10.53
C LEU A 166 6.19 -12.54 -9.17
N ILE A 167 7.27 -12.37 -8.41
CA ILE A 167 7.25 -11.67 -7.12
C ILE A 167 6.84 -10.21 -7.31
N GLN A 168 7.34 -9.54 -8.35
CA GLN A 168 6.98 -8.16 -8.64
C GLN A 168 5.50 -8.02 -9.04
N ALA A 169 4.96 -8.98 -9.80
CA ALA A 169 3.55 -9.04 -10.13
C ALA A 169 2.68 -9.26 -8.89
N ALA A 170 3.11 -10.14 -7.98
CA ALA A 170 2.43 -10.32 -6.69
C ALA A 170 2.46 -9.04 -5.85
N LEU A 171 3.60 -8.37 -5.73
CA LEU A 171 3.73 -7.08 -5.02
C LEU A 171 2.82 -6.00 -5.63
N LEU A 172 2.70 -5.95 -6.96
CA LEU A 172 1.78 -5.04 -7.65
C LEU A 172 0.33 -5.37 -7.33
N ALA A 173 -0.07 -6.64 -7.41
CA ALA A 173 -1.43 -7.08 -7.09
C ALA A 173 -1.81 -6.76 -5.64
N ILE A 174 -0.89 -7.01 -4.69
CA ILE A 174 -1.05 -6.67 -3.28
C ILE A 174 -1.22 -5.15 -3.12
N SER A 175 -0.37 -4.34 -3.77
CA SER A 175 -0.42 -2.88 -3.68
C SER A 175 -1.74 -2.32 -4.23
N VAL A 176 -2.22 -2.83 -5.37
CA VAL A 176 -3.52 -2.45 -5.96
C VAL A 176 -4.68 -2.84 -5.04
N THR A 177 -4.63 -4.05 -4.47
CA THR A 177 -5.64 -4.54 -3.54
C THR A 177 -5.72 -3.66 -2.30
N LEU A 178 -4.58 -3.34 -1.68
CA LEU A 178 -4.49 -2.44 -0.53
C LEU A 178 -4.95 -1.01 -0.88
N ALA A 179 -4.63 -0.50 -2.06
CA ALA A 179 -5.10 0.81 -2.52
C ALA A 179 -6.62 0.84 -2.69
N ALA A 180 -7.22 -0.18 -3.33
CA ALA A 180 -8.66 -0.28 -3.50
C ALA A 180 -9.39 -0.35 -2.15
N TYR A 181 -8.83 -1.11 -1.21
CA TYR A 181 -9.30 -1.18 0.17
C TYR A 181 -9.21 0.19 0.87
N CYS A 182 -8.07 0.88 0.79
CA CYS A 182 -7.89 2.20 1.37
C CYS A 182 -8.85 3.24 0.75
N CYS A 183 -9.03 3.25 -0.56
CA CYS A 183 -9.99 4.11 -1.27
C CYS A 183 -11.41 3.93 -0.73
N LYS A 184 -11.84 2.67 -0.57
CA LYS A 184 -13.19 2.36 -0.08
C LYS A 184 -13.41 2.90 1.32
N VAL A 185 -12.43 2.80 2.21
CA VAL A 185 -12.53 3.30 3.60
C VAL A 185 -12.47 4.82 3.65
N VAL A 186 -11.59 5.47 2.88
CA VAL A 186 -11.50 6.93 2.83
C VAL A 186 -12.79 7.55 2.31
N ASN A 187 -13.43 6.95 1.31
CA ASN A 187 -14.73 7.44 0.82
C ASN A 187 -15.87 7.24 1.84
N CYS A 188 -15.78 6.22 2.71
CA CYS A 188 -16.82 5.93 3.72
C CYS A 188 -16.64 6.70 5.03
N CYS A 189 -15.40 7.07 5.38
CA CYS A 189 -15.08 7.69 6.67
C CYS A 189 -14.47 9.09 6.53
N GLY A 190 -14.27 9.57 5.30
CA GLY A 190 -13.86 10.96 5.06
C GLY A 190 -14.93 11.94 5.56
N PRO A 191 -14.55 13.20 5.85
CA PRO A 191 -15.52 14.24 6.15
C PRO A 191 -16.59 14.24 5.06
N ALA A 192 -17.84 13.99 5.44
CA ALA A 192 -18.93 13.86 4.49
C ALA A 192 -18.99 15.10 3.59
N PRO A 193 -19.30 14.96 2.28
CA PRO A 193 -19.76 16.10 1.51
C PRO A 193 -20.95 16.69 2.27
N LYS A 194 -20.97 18.02 2.44
CA LYS A 194 -21.91 18.82 3.23
C LYS A 194 -23.39 18.59 2.84
N MET A 195 -23.94 17.41 3.10
CA MET A 195 -25.36 17.11 2.94
C MET A 195 -25.93 16.82 4.34
N PRO A 196 -26.56 17.81 4.97
CA PRO A 196 -27.23 17.60 6.24
C PRO A 196 -28.40 16.63 6.01
N MET A 197 -28.35 15.47 6.65
CA MET A 197 -29.50 14.58 6.75
C MET A 197 -30.43 15.19 7.81
N ILE A 198 -31.51 15.84 7.36
CA ILE A 198 -32.55 16.36 8.24
C ILE A 198 -33.41 15.18 8.66
N THR A 199 -33.27 14.73 9.90
CA THR A 199 -34.27 13.85 10.52
C THR A 199 -35.37 14.73 11.13
N VAL A 200 -36.56 14.66 10.56
CA VAL A 200 -37.73 15.36 11.09
C VAL A 200 -38.24 14.59 12.32
N GLN A 201 -38.04 15.15 13.52
CA GLN A 201 -38.82 14.73 14.67
C GLN A 201 -40.23 15.30 14.49
N THR A 202 -41.22 14.45 14.19
CA THR A 202 -42.63 14.84 14.26
C THR A 202 -43.04 14.96 15.73
N PRO A 203 -43.45 16.14 16.22
CA PRO A 203 -43.95 16.26 17.60
C PRO A 203 -45.27 15.49 17.74
N GLN A 204 -45.31 14.52 18.65
CA GLN A 204 -46.57 14.00 19.17
C GLN A 204 -47.30 15.16 19.86
N ARG A 205 -48.46 15.53 19.31
CA ARG A 205 -49.40 16.47 19.91
C ARG A 205 -49.86 15.92 21.26
N ALA A 206 -49.29 16.40 22.35
CA ALA A 206 -49.87 16.29 23.68
C ALA A 206 -50.89 17.42 23.83
N GLU A 207 -52.18 17.12 23.65
CA GLU A 207 -53.25 17.95 24.18
C GLU A 207 -53.25 17.81 25.71
N THR A 208 -52.73 18.81 26.42
CA THR A 208 -52.90 18.92 27.87
C THR A 208 -53.90 20.05 28.12
N ASN A 209 -55.15 19.67 28.40
CA ASN A 209 -56.18 20.58 28.87
C ASN A 209 -55.92 20.92 30.35
N GLN A 210 -55.63 22.20 30.58
CA GLN A 210 -56.11 23.08 31.65
C GLN A 210 -56.21 22.59 33.11
N LEU A 211 -55.55 23.39 33.94
CA LEU A 211 -56.01 24.03 35.19
C LEU A 211 -55.47 23.48 36.51
N ASN A 212 -54.57 24.29 37.09
CA ASN A 212 -54.13 24.26 38.47
C ASN A 212 -54.68 25.52 39.16
N VAL A 213 -55.50 25.39 40.21
CA VAL A 213 -55.52 26.33 41.36
C VAL A 213 -55.99 25.52 42.59
N GLN A 214 -55.19 25.60 43.64
CA GLN A 214 -55.42 25.07 44.97
C GLN A 214 -55.62 26.27 45.93
N ASP A 215 -56.44 26.03 46.97
CA ASP A 215 -56.98 26.92 48.02
C ASP A 215 -58.29 27.68 47.72
#